data_AF-A0A9P1KE13-F1
#
_entry.id   AF-A0A9P1KE13-F1
#
_cell.length_a   1.000
_cell.length_b   1.000
_cell.length_c   1.000
_cell.angle_alpha   90.00
_cell.angle_beta   90.00
_cell.angle_gamma   90.00
#
_symmetry.space_group_name_H-M   'P 1'
#
loop_
_entity.id
_entity.type
_entity.pdbx_description
1 polymer ?
#
loop_
_entity_poly.entity_id
_entity_poly.type
_entity_poly.pdbx_seq_one_letter_code
_entity_poly.pdbx_strand_id
1 'polypeptide(L)'
;MNVPISEGNFDRLFRRVRSYVQGRDLYIFDGFVGADTKRRFGVRIINELASQNLLVHQLFIRPTDEELQTHNPDFTVIAVPGLHADPEDDGINSEAFIVLNLSKRLVIIGGSKYAGEIKKSVFSLMNYFMTKADVLPMHCAANVDDAGNTALFFGLSGTGKTTLSADPERYLIGDDEHGWSEDGIFNFEGGCYGKTIALYRENEPQIWDAIRFGSMMENVVLDHYTRIPDYNDGSLTENTRVAYPIDYIPNAIIPSIGSHPKTILFLAADAFGVLPPISKLTREQAMYHFMSGYTSKVAGTERGIKEPEATFSAGFGKCFLPLEAAVYANLLGKRLADHPETNVYLVNTGWSGGVYGVGSRVSIKYTRALVSAAVNGDLDNVEFHEHPIFKIWVPNAVPGVPTEILDPVKTWSDSQEYEKQAKYLAKLFVENFSKYVNVPEEVTAAGPVVD
;
A
#
# COMPACT_ATOMS: atom_id res chain seq x y z
N MET A 1 -10.18 6.34 12.73
CA MET A 1 -8.72 6.50 12.60
C MET A 1 -8.34 7.96 12.70
N ASN A 2 -8.96 8.85 11.92
CA ASN A 2 -8.69 10.30 12.00
C ASN A 2 -9.14 10.88 13.36
N VAL A 3 -8.18 11.33 14.16
CA VAL A 3 -8.45 11.94 15.47
C VAL A 3 -8.52 13.46 15.30
N PRO A 4 -9.63 14.11 15.70
CA PRO A 4 -9.77 15.55 15.55
C PRO A 4 -8.87 16.30 16.53
N ILE A 5 -8.41 17.48 16.11
CA ILE A 5 -7.72 18.47 16.95
C ILE A 5 -8.37 19.83 16.72
N SER A 6 -8.48 20.65 17.77
CA SER A 6 -9.01 22.01 17.62
C SER A 6 -8.02 22.90 16.87
N GLU A 7 -8.52 23.91 16.15
CA GLU A 7 -7.67 24.89 15.48
C GLU A 7 -6.75 25.62 16.48
N GLY A 8 -7.23 25.91 17.69
CA GLY A 8 -6.43 26.53 18.74
C GLY A 8 -5.24 25.68 19.19
N ASN A 9 -5.43 24.36 19.34
CA ASN A 9 -4.35 23.43 19.67
C ASN A 9 -3.36 23.29 18.51
N PHE A 10 -3.84 23.23 17.26
CA PHE A 10 -2.99 23.25 16.08
C PHE A 10 -2.13 24.52 16.02
N ASP A 11 -2.74 25.70 16.21
CA ASP A 11 -2.04 26.98 16.15
C ASP A 11 -1.04 27.14 17.30
N ARG A 12 -1.28 26.54 18.47
CA ARG A 12 -0.28 26.44 19.54
C ARG A 12 0.91 25.57 19.11
N LEU A 13 0.67 24.36 18.62
CA LEU A 13 1.73 23.46 18.13
C LEU A 13 2.53 24.13 17.01
N PHE A 14 1.86 24.76 16.05
CA PHE A 14 2.52 25.46 14.95
C PHE A 14 3.37 26.63 15.44
N ARG A 15 2.92 27.40 16.44
CA ARG A 15 3.77 28.43 17.08
C ARG A 15 5.00 27.82 17.74
N ARG A 16 4.87 26.67 18.43
CA ARG A 16 6.03 25.96 19.00
C ARG A 16 7.02 25.52 17.93
N VAL A 17 6.53 24.95 16.83
CA VAL A 17 7.35 24.59 15.65
C VAL A 17 8.10 25.81 15.12
N ARG A 18 7.39 26.92 14.90
CA ARG A 18 7.99 28.17 14.41
C ARG A 18 9.06 28.73 15.36
N SER A 19 8.83 28.67 16.67
CA SER A 19 9.83 29.09 17.66
C SER A 19 11.02 28.14 17.69
N TYR A 20 10.78 26.83 17.59
CA TYR A 20 11.83 25.81 17.62
C TYR A 20 12.85 25.98 16.51
N VAL A 21 12.41 26.30 15.30
CA VAL A 21 13.28 26.44 14.12
C VAL A 21 14.06 27.75 14.08
N GLN A 22 13.80 28.72 14.97
CA GLN A 22 14.53 29.99 14.96
C GLN A 22 16.02 29.78 15.26
N GLY A 23 16.88 30.32 14.40
CA GLY A 23 18.34 30.24 14.56
C GLY A 23 18.93 28.85 14.31
N ARG A 24 18.15 27.91 13.75
CA ARG A 24 18.62 26.58 13.35
C ARG A 24 18.81 26.50 11.85
N ASP A 25 19.76 25.67 11.43
CA ASP A 25 19.86 25.25 10.03
C ASP A 25 18.67 24.35 9.68
N LEU A 26 18.10 24.59 8.50
CA LEU A 26 17.00 23.82 7.95
C LEU A 26 17.36 23.35 6.56
N TYR A 27 16.85 22.18 6.19
CA TYR A 27 16.99 21.63 4.86
C TYR A 27 15.64 21.69 4.17
N ILE A 28 15.60 22.30 2.98
CA ILE A 28 14.37 22.51 2.22
C ILE A 28 14.43 21.69 0.94
N PHE A 29 13.35 20.98 0.67
CA PHE A 29 13.09 20.33 -0.60
C PHE A 29 11.83 20.95 -1.22
N ASP A 30 11.96 21.45 -2.44
CA ASP A 30 10.85 21.87 -3.29
C ASP A 30 10.75 20.88 -4.45
N GLY A 31 9.56 20.33 -4.66
CA GLY A 31 9.31 19.40 -5.75
C GLY A 31 7.83 19.14 -5.97
N PHE A 32 7.50 17.98 -6.51
CA PHE A 32 6.14 17.63 -6.89
C PHE A 32 5.70 16.27 -6.35
N VAL A 33 4.38 16.12 -6.20
CA VAL A 33 3.72 14.84 -5.96
C VAL A 33 2.65 14.64 -7.03
N GLY A 34 2.71 13.48 -7.70
CA GLY A 34 1.94 13.19 -8.92
C GLY A 34 2.76 13.36 -10.20
N ALA A 35 2.93 12.28 -10.96
CA ALA A 35 3.65 12.30 -12.24
C ALA A 35 2.83 12.93 -13.37
N ASP A 36 1.49 12.89 -13.30
CA ASP A 36 0.62 13.59 -14.26
C ASP A 36 0.65 15.10 -14.01
N THR A 37 1.27 15.84 -14.93
CA THR A 37 1.45 17.30 -14.83
C THR A 37 0.13 18.08 -14.81
N LYS A 38 -0.98 17.50 -15.28
CA LYS A 38 -2.32 18.15 -15.20
C LYS A 38 -2.88 18.14 -13.78
N ARG A 39 -2.42 17.19 -12.94
CA ARG A 39 -3.04 16.87 -11.64
C ARG A 39 -2.02 16.85 -10.50
N ARG A 40 -0.74 17.07 -10.75
CA ARG A 40 0.30 17.13 -9.72
C ARG A 40 0.15 18.33 -8.80
N PHE A 41 0.67 18.21 -7.59
CA PHE A 41 0.75 19.29 -6.61
C PHE A 41 2.21 19.67 -6.36
N GLY A 42 2.48 20.95 -6.19
CA GLY A 42 3.76 21.44 -5.66
C GLY A 42 3.86 21.14 -4.17
N VAL A 43 4.99 20.58 -3.72
CA VAL A 43 5.24 20.30 -2.31
C VAL A 43 6.53 20.98 -1.85
N ARG A 44 6.48 21.58 -0.66
CA ARG A 44 7.64 22.06 0.09
C ARG A 44 7.79 21.25 1.37
N ILE A 45 8.93 20.60 1.55
CA ILE A 45 9.29 19.90 2.78
C ILE A 45 10.41 20.68 3.48
N ILE A 46 10.18 21.04 4.73
CA ILE A 46 11.15 21.72 5.59
C ILE A 46 11.57 20.73 6.68
N ASN A 47 12.85 20.37 6.69
CA ASN A 47 13.40 19.32 7.55
C ASN A 47 14.44 19.88 8.52
N GLU A 48 14.42 19.41 9.76
CA GLU A 48 15.51 19.60 10.72
C GLU A 48 16.75 18.75 10.36
N LEU A 49 16.55 17.54 9.85
CA LEU A 49 17.62 16.59 9.59
C LEU A 49 17.93 16.47 8.08
N ALA A 50 19.22 16.50 7.74
CA ALA A 50 19.69 16.28 6.36
C ALA A 50 19.25 14.92 5.80
N SER A 51 19.20 13.88 6.64
CA SER A 51 18.76 12.54 6.24
C SER A 51 17.28 12.49 5.83
N GLN A 52 16.42 13.25 6.51
CA GLN A 52 15.01 13.41 6.11
C GLN A 52 14.91 14.15 4.78
N ASN A 53 15.76 15.15 4.56
CA ASN A 53 15.80 15.87 3.29
C ASN A 53 16.31 15.00 2.13
N LEU A 54 17.31 14.15 2.37
CA LEU A 54 17.78 13.17 1.40
C LEU A 54 16.66 12.18 1.05
N LEU A 55 15.94 11.69 2.05
CA LEU A 55 14.82 10.76 1.84
C LEU A 55 13.75 11.38 0.93
N VAL A 56 13.28 12.60 1.22
CA VAL A 56 12.26 13.23 0.37
C VAL A 56 12.77 13.56 -1.04
N HIS A 57 14.07 13.83 -1.18
CA HIS A 57 14.69 14.00 -2.49
C HIS A 57 14.71 12.71 -3.33
N GLN A 58 14.72 11.55 -2.68
CA GLN A 58 14.56 10.27 -3.37
C GLN A 58 13.09 9.89 -3.59
N LEU A 59 12.19 10.25 -2.68
CA LEU A 59 10.79 9.79 -2.75
C LEU A 59 9.87 10.69 -3.57
N PHE A 60 10.09 11.99 -3.62
CA PHE A 60 9.23 12.90 -4.38
C PHE A 60 9.83 13.26 -5.74
N ILE A 61 8.99 13.78 -6.62
CA ILE A 61 9.38 14.10 -7.99
C ILE A 61 10.22 15.38 -7.95
N ARG A 62 11.46 15.26 -8.42
CA ARG A 62 12.42 16.36 -8.49
C ARG A 62 12.03 17.31 -9.63
N PRO A 63 11.94 18.62 -9.38
CA PRO A 63 11.70 19.59 -10.43
C PRO A 63 12.94 19.71 -11.32
N THR A 64 12.72 20.10 -12.57
CA THR A 64 13.77 20.68 -13.41
C THR A 64 14.19 22.06 -12.88
N ASP A 65 15.36 22.55 -13.29
CA ASP A 65 15.82 23.90 -12.89
C ASP A 65 14.83 25.01 -13.28
N GLU A 66 14.15 24.84 -14.42
CA GLU A 66 13.12 25.76 -14.92
C GLU A 66 11.85 25.72 -14.05
N GLU A 67 11.37 24.52 -13.72
CA GLU A 67 10.22 24.35 -12.84
C GLU A 67 10.49 24.93 -11.45
N LEU A 68 11.72 24.76 -10.94
CA LEU A 68 12.13 25.27 -9.63
C LEU A 68 12.11 26.81 -9.56
N GLN A 69 12.46 27.51 -10.64
CA GLN A 69 12.40 28.98 -10.69
C GLN A 69 10.98 29.53 -10.52
N THR A 70 9.97 28.77 -10.95
CA THR A 70 8.55 29.14 -10.86
C THR A 70 7.77 28.33 -9.83
N HIS A 71 8.45 27.52 -9.02
CA HIS A 71 7.81 26.62 -8.07
C HIS A 71 7.06 27.41 -6.98
N ASN A 72 5.81 27.01 -6.75
CA ASN A 72 5.03 27.48 -5.61
C ASN A 72 4.39 26.27 -4.92
N PRO A 73 4.59 26.07 -3.61
CA PRO A 73 4.06 24.91 -2.93
C PRO A 73 2.54 25.01 -2.73
N ASP A 74 1.82 23.98 -3.16
CA ASP A 74 0.44 23.73 -2.78
C ASP A 74 0.35 23.15 -1.37
N PHE A 75 1.29 22.27 -1.02
CA PHE A 75 1.40 21.64 0.30
C PHE A 75 2.73 22.00 0.96
N THR A 76 2.70 22.25 2.26
CA THR A 76 3.90 22.40 3.07
C THR A 76 3.93 21.36 4.17
N VAL A 77 5.07 20.70 4.36
CA VAL A 77 5.34 19.81 5.49
C VAL A 77 6.53 20.35 6.27
N ILE A 78 6.41 20.44 7.60
CA ILE A 78 7.51 20.83 8.48
C ILE A 78 7.79 19.67 9.43
N ALA A 79 8.96 19.04 9.27
CA ALA A 79 9.42 17.93 10.09
C ALA A 79 10.56 18.38 11.02
N VAL A 80 10.23 18.46 12.32
CA VAL A 80 11.13 18.86 13.41
C VAL A 80 11.15 17.76 14.48
N PRO A 81 11.71 16.58 14.18
CA PRO A 81 11.70 15.43 15.09
C PRO A 81 12.28 15.73 16.48
N GLY A 82 13.16 16.72 16.62
CA GLY A 82 13.72 17.13 17.90
C GLY A 82 12.80 18.01 18.75
N LEU A 83 11.63 18.42 18.25
CA LEU A 83 10.60 19.10 19.03
C LEU A 83 9.62 18.08 19.60
N HIS A 84 9.65 17.92 20.93
CA HIS A 84 8.73 17.08 21.68
C HIS A 84 7.57 17.95 22.19
N ALA A 85 6.33 17.54 21.91
CA ALA A 85 5.14 18.20 22.42
C ALA A 85 4.83 17.77 23.86
N ASP A 86 3.97 18.52 24.53
CA ASP A 86 3.49 18.17 25.87
C ASP A 86 2.04 17.68 25.74
N PRO A 87 1.72 16.41 26.06
CA PRO A 87 0.38 15.86 25.84
C PRO A 87 -0.74 16.63 26.53
N GLU A 88 -0.51 17.06 27.78
CA GLU A 88 -1.51 17.75 28.59
C GLU A 88 -1.74 19.17 28.07
N ASP A 89 -0.65 19.91 27.88
CA ASP A 89 -0.73 21.29 27.41
C ASP A 89 -1.18 21.36 25.95
N ASP A 90 -0.75 20.42 25.10
CA ASP A 90 -1.04 20.44 23.67
C ASP A 90 -2.35 19.76 23.27
N GLY A 91 -2.96 19.00 24.18
CA GLY A 91 -4.22 18.28 23.95
C GLY A 91 -4.04 17.17 22.90
N ILE A 92 -2.98 16.39 23.04
CA ILE A 92 -2.59 15.30 22.14
C ILE A 92 -2.25 14.04 22.95
N ASN A 93 -2.04 12.91 22.27
CA ASN A 93 -1.85 11.61 22.93
C ASN A 93 -0.44 11.38 23.53
N SER A 94 0.59 11.98 22.94
CA SER A 94 2.00 11.70 23.28
C SER A 94 2.91 12.86 22.88
N GLU A 95 4.19 12.77 23.23
CA GLU A 95 5.20 13.76 22.81
C GLU A 95 5.37 13.88 21.28
N ALA A 96 5.07 12.81 20.55
CA ALA A 96 5.06 12.79 19.09
C ALA A 96 3.71 13.28 18.55
N PHE A 97 3.76 14.09 17.48
CA PHE A 97 2.60 14.60 16.80
C PHE A 97 2.82 14.63 15.28
N ILE A 98 1.79 14.22 14.53
CA ILE A 98 1.70 14.32 13.08
C ILE A 98 0.33 14.92 12.79
N VAL A 99 0.30 16.22 12.51
CA VAL A 99 -0.97 16.95 12.43
C VAL A 99 -1.13 17.58 11.06
N LEU A 100 -2.21 17.20 10.39
CA LEU A 100 -2.56 17.68 9.05
C LEU A 100 -3.68 18.73 9.17
N ASN A 101 -3.43 19.92 8.64
CA ASN A 101 -4.44 20.96 8.50
C ASN A 101 -4.79 21.12 7.02
N LEU A 102 -5.92 20.53 6.62
CA LEU A 102 -6.37 20.51 5.22
C LEU A 102 -6.68 21.91 4.68
N SER A 103 -7.29 22.77 5.49
CA SER A 103 -7.63 24.15 5.11
C SER A 103 -6.38 25.00 4.85
N LYS A 104 -5.36 24.84 5.70
CA LYS A 104 -4.07 25.53 5.55
C LYS A 104 -3.09 24.79 4.63
N ARG A 105 -3.45 23.60 4.14
CA ARG A 105 -2.58 22.73 3.31
C ARG A 105 -1.19 22.50 3.94
N LEU A 106 -1.19 22.32 5.26
CA LEU A 106 0.03 22.30 6.09
C LEU A 106 0.07 21.05 6.96
N VAL A 107 1.22 20.39 7.01
CA VAL A 107 1.52 19.30 7.94
C VAL A 107 2.63 19.73 8.88
N ILE A 108 2.46 19.45 10.18
CA ILE A 108 3.52 19.58 11.18
C ILE A 108 3.82 18.23 11.81
N ILE A 109 5.11 17.90 11.91
CA ILE A 109 5.62 16.65 12.45
C ILE A 109 6.67 16.97 13.53
N GLY A 110 6.52 16.41 14.72
CA GLY A 110 7.50 16.51 15.81
C GLY A 110 7.48 15.27 16.69
N GLY A 111 8.57 15.07 17.44
CA GLY A 111 8.77 13.94 18.36
C GLY A 111 8.94 12.56 17.71
N SER A 112 8.81 12.45 16.38
CA SER A 112 9.05 11.20 15.62
C SER A 112 10.15 11.39 14.59
N LYS A 113 11.17 10.53 14.64
CA LYS A 113 12.27 10.48 13.65
C LYS A 113 11.97 9.60 12.45
N TYR A 114 10.86 8.85 12.46
CA TYR A 114 10.51 7.93 11.39
C TYR A 114 10.18 8.71 10.11
N ALA A 115 10.97 8.50 9.06
CA ALA A 115 10.85 9.29 7.84
C ALA A 115 9.56 9.00 7.05
N GLY A 116 8.96 7.82 7.28
CA GLY A 116 7.67 7.45 6.70
C GLY A 116 6.52 8.38 7.06
N GLU A 117 6.61 9.15 8.16
CA GLU A 117 5.59 10.15 8.53
C GLU A 117 5.49 11.27 7.48
N ILE A 118 6.62 11.67 6.88
CA ILE A 118 6.64 12.70 5.83
C ILE A 118 5.95 12.15 4.57
N LYS A 119 6.35 10.96 4.09
CA LYS A 119 5.74 10.30 2.93
C LYS A 119 4.22 10.14 3.13
N LYS A 120 3.79 9.50 4.22
CA LYS A 120 2.39 9.13 4.43
C LYS A 120 1.48 10.28 4.82
N SER A 121 2.00 11.35 5.41
CA SER A 121 1.20 12.58 5.61
C SER A 121 0.90 13.26 4.27
N VAL A 122 1.87 13.32 3.34
CA VAL A 122 1.62 13.82 1.98
C VAL A 122 0.66 12.91 1.23
N PHE A 123 0.81 11.59 1.34
CA PHE A 123 -0.17 10.65 0.77
C PHE A 123 -1.58 10.86 1.32
N SER A 124 -1.72 11.17 2.61
CA SER A 124 -3.02 11.46 3.22
C SER A 124 -3.63 12.76 2.68
N LEU A 125 -2.82 13.80 2.40
CA LEU A 125 -3.27 14.98 1.68
C LEU A 125 -3.72 14.62 0.26
N MET A 126 -2.92 13.83 -0.47
CA MET A 126 -3.27 13.36 -1.81
C MET A 126 -4.59 12.58 -1.80
N ASN A 127 -4.81 11.71 -0.81
CA ASN A 127 -6.06 10.97 -0.66
C ASN A 127 -7.28 11.89 -0.51
N TYR A 128 -7.14 13.05 0.12
CA TYR A 128 -8.20 14.04 0.21
C TYR A 128 -8.40 14.78 -1.12
N PHE A 129 -7.34 15.44 -1.62
CA PHE A 129 -7.46 16.37 -2.74
C PHE A 129 -7.71 15.67 -4.08
N MET A 130 -7.14 14.48 -4.30
CA MET A 130 -7.40 13.68 -5.51
C MET A 130 -8.85 13.26 -5.61
N THR A 131 -9.43 12.82 -4.49
CA THR A 131 -10.85 12.48 -4.42
C THR A 131 -11.75 13.67 -4.79
N LYS A 132 -11.37 14.89 -4.40
CA LYS A 132 -12.10 16.12 -4.79
C LYS A 132 -11.93 16.49 -6.26
N ALA A 133 -10.89 15.98 -6.91
CA ALA A 133 -10.61 16.14 -8.32
C ALA A 133 -11.08 14.93 -9.17
N ASP A 134 -11.97 14.07 -8.63
CA ASP A 134 -12.45 12.84 -9.28
C ASP A 134 -11.33 11.86 -9.67
N VAL A 135 -10.17 11.94 -9.04
CA VAL A 135 -9.09 10.94 -9.18
C VAL A 135 -9.22 9.94 -8.04
N LEU A 136 -9.14 8.64 -8.33
CA LEU A 136 -9.07 7.60 -7.31
C LEU A 136 -7.62 7.51 -6.79
N PRO A 137 -7.29 7.98 -5.57
CA PRO A 137 -6.01 7.70 -4.94
C PRO A 137 -5.97 6.24 -4.46
N MET A 138 -4.84 5.58 -4.65
CA MET A 138 -4.67 4.14 -4.46
C MET A 138 -3.39 3.85 -3.70
N HIS A 139 -3.48 2.95 -2.72
CA HIS A 139 -2.34 2.40 -2.01
C HIS A 139 -1.98 1.04 -2.63
N CYS A 140 -1.25 1.09 -3.73
CA CYS A 140 -0.91 -0.07 -4.55
C CYS A 140 0.46 0.12 -5.22
N ALA A 141 1.10 -0.97 -5.60
CA ALA A 141 2.15 -0.91 -6.61
C ALA A 141 1.52 -0.95 -8.00
N ALA A 142 2.25 -0.51 -9.02
CA ALA A 142 1.82 -0.60 -10.41
C ALA A 142 2.99 -0.90 -11.36
N ASN A 143 2.71 -1.71 -12.38
CA ASN A 143 3.64 -1.99 -13.47
C ASN A 143 2.89 -2.13 -14.81
N VAL A 144 3.64 -2.17 -15.91
CA VAL A 144 3.10 -2.22 -17.28
C VAL A 144 3.94 -3.17 -18.13
N ASP A 145 3.34 -3.84 -19.11
CA ASP A 145 4.07 -4.66 -20.09
C ASP A 145 4.44 -3.87 -21.36
N ASP A 146 5.16 -4.52 -22.27
CA ASP A 146 5.52 -3.98 -23.59
C ASP A 146 4.30 -3.59 -24.45
N ALA A 147 3.13 -4.17 -24.20
CA ALA A 147 1.88 -3.84 -24.91
C ALA A 147 1.12 -2.67 -24.27
N GLY A 148 1.65 -2.11 -23.18
CA GLY A 148 1.01 -1.01 -22.45
C GLY A 148 -0.10 -1.46 -21.51
N ASN A 149 -0.31 -2.75 -21.25
CA ASN A 149 -1.33 -3.18 -20.30
C ASN A 149 -0.83 -2.97 -18.88
N THR A 150 -1.52 -2.11 -18.14
CA THR A 150 -1.14 -1.77 -16.77
C THR A 150 -1.77 -2.75 -15.77
N ALA A 151 -1.04 -3.07 -14.69
CA ALA A 151 -1.54 -3.86 -13.58
C ALA A 151 -1.35 -3.14 -12.23
N LEU A 152 -2.35 -3.26 -11.34
CA LEU A 152 -2.33 -2.68 -9.99
C LEU A 152 -2.27 -3.78 -8.92
N PHE A 153 -1.45 -3.59 -7.90
CA PHE A 153 -1.23 -4.54 -6.81
C PHE A 153 -1.56 -3.89 -5.48
N PHE A 154 -2.78 -4.09 -4.97
CA PHE A 154 -3.17 -3.63 -3.64
C PHE A 154 -2.82 -4.66 -2.58
N GLY A 155 -2.52 -4.20 -1.36
CA GLY A 155 -2.27 -5.08 -0.23
C GLY A 155 -1.67 -4.31 0.93
N LEU A 156 -1.66 -4.91 2.11
CA LEU A 156 -0.95 -4.32 3.26
C LEU A 156 0.56 -4.60 3.18
N SER A 157 1.32 -4.04 4.12
CA SER A 157 2.74 -4.35 4.26
C SER A 157 2.91 -5.86 4.53
N GLY A 158 3.80 -6.52 3.79
CA GLY A 158 4.11 -7.94 3.99
C GLY A 158 3.22 -8.93 3.22
N THR A 159 2.24 -8.46 2.43
CA THR A 159 1.40 -9.30 1.57
C THR A 159 2.00 -9.53 0.18
N GLY A 160 3.23 -9.07 -0.08
CA GLY A 160 3.96 -9.32 -1.33
C GLY A 160 3.81 -8.27 -2.43
N LYS A 161 3.23 -7.09 -2.19
CA LYS A 161 3.11 -6.01 -3.20
C LYS A 161 4.40 -5.76 -3.97
N THR A 162 5.46 -5.34 -3.26
CA THR A 162 6.75 -4.98 -3.86
C THR A 162 7.40 -6.16 -4.59
N THR A 163 7.37 -7.34 -3.98
CA THR A 163 7.95 -8.56 -4.54
C THR A 163 7.21 -9.05 -5.80
N LEU A 164 5.90 -8.83 -5.89
CA LEU A 164 5.08 -9.26 -7.03
C LEU A 164 4.98 -8.19 -8.13
N SER A 165 5.15 -6.90 -7.79
CA SER A 165 5.22 -5.82 -8.79
C SER A 165 6.59 -5.72 -9.46
N ALA A 166 7.65 -6.17 -8.79
CA ALA A 166 9.01 -6.29 -9.33
C ALA A 166 9.16 -7.53 -10.24
N ASP A 167 8.39 -7.56 -11.32
CA ASP A 167 8.45 -8.57 -12.36
C ASP A 167 9.51 -8.19 -13.40
N PRO A 168 10.51 -9.04 -13.71
CA PRO A 168 11.53 -8.73 -14.70
C PRO A 168 10.99 -8.51 -16.12
N GLU A 169 9.80 -9.03 -16.45
CA GLU A 169 9.16 -8.90 -17.77
C GLU A 169 8.25 -7.65 -17.86
N ARG A 170 8.14 -6.88 -16.78
CA ARG A 170 7.26 -5.69 -16.72
C ARG A 170 8.04 -4.48 -16.24
N TYR A 171 7.59 -3.30 -16.64
CA TYR A 171 8.18 -2.03 -16.28
C TYR A 171 7.48 -1.41 -15.07
N LEU A 172 8.26 -1.00 -14.07
CA LEU A 172 7.73 -0.44 -12.83
C LEU A 172 7.20 0.97 -13.07
N ILE A 173 5.95 1.23 -12.69
CA ILE A 173 5.39 2.59 -12.63
C ILE A 173 5.61 3.19 -11.24
N GLY A 174 5.42 2.40 -10.18
CA GLY A 174 5.70 2.79 -8.79
C GLY A 174 5.39 1.67 -7.82
N ASP A 175 5.89 1.73 -6.59
CA ASP A 175 5.82 0.63 -5.62
C ASP A 175 4.69 0.76 -4.58
N ASP A 176 4.05 1.92 -4.43
CA ASP A 176 3.18 2.14 -3.25
C ASP A 176 1.98 3.10 -3.42
N GLU A 177 2.09 4.20 -4.17
CA GLU A 177 1.07 5.26 -4.19
C GLU A 177 0.75 5.76 -5.61
N HIS A 178 -0.49 5.58 -6.07
CA HIS A 178 -0.91 5.97 -7.43
C HIS A 178 -2.25 6.70 -7.44
N GLY A 179 -2.53 7.45 -8.49
CA GLY A 179 -3.85 7.97 -8.83
C GLY A 179 -4.40 7.32 -10.09
N TRP A 180 -5.69 7.05 -10.16
CA TRP A 180 -6.41 6.64 -11.38
C TRP A 180 -7.42 7.73 -11.78
N SER A 181 -7.06 8.48 -12.81
CA SER A 181 -7.86 9.55 -13.40
C SER A 181 -8.63 9.05 -14.64
N GLU A 182 -9.32 9.96 -15.32
CA GLU A 182 -9.93 9.69 -16.63
C GLU A 182 -8.90 9.45 -17.75
N ASP A 183 -7.63 9.85 -17.56
CA ASP A 183 -6.58 9.72 -18.59
C ASP A 183 -5.75 8.44 -18.42
N GLY A 184 -5.79 7.79 -17.25
CA GLY A 184 -4.94 6.63 -16.93
C GLY A 184 -4.53 6.59 -15.47
N ILE A 185 -3.43 5.90 -15.18
CA ILE A 185 -2.83 5.89 -13.84
C ILE A 185 -1.53 6.71 -13.81
N PHE A 186 -1.16 7.20 -12.64
CA PHE A 186 0.12 7.87 -12.45
C PHE A 186 0.64 7.67 -11.03
N ASN A 187 1.96 7.54 -10.90
CA ASN A 187 2.63 7.47 -9.60
C ASN A 187 2.54 8.82 -8.90
N PHE A 188 2.33 8.83 -7.59
CA PHE A 188 2.46 10.03 -6.77
C PHE A 188 3.92 10.34 -6.44
N GLU A 189 4.77 9.32 -6.43
CA GLU A 189 6.16 9.38 -5.97
C GLU A 189 7.16 9.50 -7.15
N GLY A 190 8.38 9.92 -6.84
CA GLY A 190 9.56 9.92 -7.72
C GLY A 190 10.60 8.85 -7.35
N GLY A 191 10.29 7.99 -6.37
CA GLY A 191 11.13 6.88 -5.93
C GLY A 191 10.36 5.86 -5.13
N CYS A 192 11.11 4.99 -4.46
CA CYS A 192 10.56 3.86 -3.71
C CYS A 192 11.04 3.89 -2.26
N TYR A 193 10.19 3.39 -1.35
CA TYR A 193 10.52 3.23 0.07
C TYR A 193 10.39 1.77 0.52
N GLY A 194 11.24 0.92 -0.06
CA GLY A 194 11.19 -0.53 0.10
C GLY A 194 11.60 -1.02 1.49
N LYS A 195 11.05 -2.16 1.91
CA LYS A 195 11.56 -2.92 3.07
C LYS A 195 12.84 -3.66 2.71
N THR A 196 13.74 -3.80 3.67
CA THR A 196 15.03 -4.47 3.48
C THR A 196 15.26 -5.67 4.39
N ILE A 197 14.36 -5.96 5.33
CA ILE A 197 14.47 -7.15 6.19
C ILE A 197 14.40 -8.42 5.32
N ALA A 198 15.35 -9.33 5.52
CA ALA A 198 15.53 -10.54 4.73
C ALA A 198 15.64 -10.28 3.21
N LEU A 199 16.25 -9.16 2.80
CA LEU A 199 16.53 -8.87 1.40
C LEU A 199 17.70 -9.75 0.92
N TYR A 200 17.48 -10.47 -0.18
CA TYR A 200 18.49 -11.31 -0.84
C TYR A 200 18.53 -10.94 -2.32
N ARG A 201 19.75 -10.77 -2.86
CA ARG A 201 19.94 -10.39 -4.27
C ARG A 201 19.33 -11.40 -5.23
N GLU A 202 19.35 -12.69 -4.88
CA GLU A 202 18.81 -13.78 -5.70
C GLU A 202 17.29 -13.68 -5.85
N ASN A 203 16.59 -13.14 -4.85
CA ASN A 203 15.14 -13.06 -4.82
C ASN A 203 14.61 -11.73 -5.38
N GLU A 204 15.32 -10.63 -5.10
CA GLU A 204 14.92 -9.25 -5.42
C GLU A 204 16.11 -8.43 -5.98
N PRO A 205 16.69 -8.82 -7.13
CA PRO A 205 17.93 -8.24 -7.65
C PRO A 205 17.79 -6.76 -8.00
N GLN A 206 16.63 -6.32 -8.50
CA GLN A 206 16.39 -4.91 -8.86
C GLN A 206 16.42 -4.00 -7.62
N ILE A 207 15.81 -4.44 -6.51
CA ILE A 207 15.81 -3.68 -5.25
C ILE A 207 17.22 -3.67 -4.68
N TRP A 208 17.90 -4.82 -4.65
CA TRP A 208 19.27 -4.94 -4.17
C TRP A 208 20.22 -4.00 -4.92
N ASP A 209 20.19 -4.03 -6.25
CA ASP A 209 21.10 -3.25 -7.10
C ASP A 209 20.77 -1.73 -7.08
N ALA A 210 19.56 -1.36 -6.67
CA ALA A 210 19.18 0.02 -6.39
C ALA A 210 19.75 0.56 -5.06
N ILE A 211 20.29 -0.29 -4.19
CA ILE A 211 20.95 0.16 -2.96
C ILE A 211 22.40 0.54 -3.27
N ARG A 212 22.61 1.82 -3.57
CA ARG A 212 23.92 2.38 -3.93
C ARG A 212 24.04 3.82 -3.42
N PHE A 213 25.14 4.50 -3.76
CA PHE A 213 25.31 5.92 -3.39
C PHE A 213 24.11 6.75 -3.84
N GLY A 214 23.56 7.55 -2.93
CA GLY A 214 22.29 8.27 -3.12
C GLY A 214 21.14 7.65 -2.32
N SER A 215 21.09 6.34 -2.18
CA SER A 215 20.06 5.66 -1.39
C SER A 215 20.21 5.95 0.11
N MET A 216 19.08 5.99 0.83
CA MET A 216 19.04 6.22 2.28
C MET A 216 18.47 4.98 2.98
N MET A 217 19.28 4.30 3.78
CA MET A 217 18.84 3.17 4.60
C MET A 217 18.37 3.67 5.97
N GLU A 218 17.22 3.16 6.43
CA GLU A 218 16.67 3.48 7.75
C GLU A 218 16.64 2.21 8.61
N ASN A 219 17.27 2.29 9.79
CA ASN A 219 17.37 1.21 10.78
C ASN A 219 18.05 -0.10 10.33
N VAL A 220 18.74 -0.10 9.18
CA VAL A 220 19.53 -1.24 8.74
C VAL A 220 20.83 -1.32 9.55
N VAL A 221 21.10 -2.48 10.15
CA VAL A 221 22.36 -2.71 10.86
C VAL A 221 23.48 -2.93 9.83
N LEU A 222 24.63 -2.30 10.07
CA LEU A 222 25.83 -2.49 9.26
C LEU A 222 26.85 -3.27 10.06
N ASP A 223 27.54 -4.20 9.39
CA ASP A 223 28.72 -4.83 9.97
C ASP A 223 29.74 -3.75 10.38
N HIS A 224 30.24 -3.86 11.61
CA HIS A 224 31.04 -2.81 12.24
C HIS A 224 32.34 -2.52 11.47
N TYR A 225 32.93 -3.55 10.86
CA TYR A 225 34.24 -3.47 10.20
C TYR A 225 34.13 -3.24 8.70
N THR A 226 33.32 -4.05 8.01
CA THR A 226 33.16 -4.04 6.56
C THR A 226 32.17 -2.98 6.07
N ARG A 227 31.28 -2.49 6.96
CA ARG A 227 30.16 -1.59 6.64
C ARG A 227 29.15 -2.19 5.67
N ILE A 228 29.20 -3.50 5.45
CA ILE A 228 28.21 -4.22 4.63
C ILE A 228 26.90 -4.28 5.43
N PRO A 229 25.74 -3.97 4.81
CA PRO A 229 24.44 -4.13 5.44
C PRO A 229 24.16 -5.59 5.81
N ASP A 230 23.69 -5.83 7.04
CA ASP A 230 23.11 -7.11 7.43
C ASP A 230 21.58 -7.01 7.34
N TYR A 231 21.03 -7.46 6.22
CA TYR A 231 19.59 -7.45 5.98
C TYR A 231 18.83 -8.49 6.80
N ASN A 232 19.50 -9.42 7.48
CA ASN A 232 18.84 -10.39 8.35
C ASN A 232 18.77 -9.93 9.81
N ASP A 233 19.46 -8.83 10.16
CA ASP A 233 19.45 -8.28 11.51
C ASP A 233 18.26 -7.35 11.76
N GLY A 234 17.25 -7.89 12.46
CA GLY A 234 16.07 -7.14 12.93
C GLY A 234 16.19 -6.59 14.36
N SER A 235 17.38 -6.54 14.96
CA SER A 235 17.58 -6.17 16.37
C SER A 235 17.10 -4.77 16.74
N LEU A 236 17.15 -3.82 15.79
CA LEU A 236 16.52 -2.50 15.94
C LEU A 236 15.03 -2.55 15.64
N THR A 237 14.65 -3.18 14.53
CA THR A 237 13.26 -3.36 14.08
C THR A 237 13.21 -4.32 12.89
N GLU A 238 12.09 -5.03 12.70
CA GLU A 238 11.79 -5.74 11.45
C GLU A 238 11.32 -4.81 10.32
N ASN A 239 11.06 -3.53 10.59
CA ASN A 239 10.70 -2.53 9.59
C ASN A 239 11.94 -1.75 9.11
N THR A 240 13.02 -2.46 8.79
CA THR A 240 14.18 -1.86 8.11
C THR A 240 13.79 -1.43 6.69
N ARG A 241 14.32 -0.29 6.26
CA ARG A 241 13.90 0.35 5.00
C ARG A 241 15.07 0.88 4.19
N VAL A 242 14.79 1.13 2.91
CA VAL A 242 15.66 1.92 2.04
C VAL A 242 14.82 2.82 1.13
N ALA A 243 15.22 4.08 1.00
CA ALA A 243 14.71 5.02 0.01
C ALA A 243 15.70 5.17 -1.13
N TYR A 244 15.22 5.10 -2.37
CA TYR A 244 16.02 5.33 -3.58
C TYR A 244 15.13 5.92 -4.68
N PRO A 245 15.68 6.73 -5.59
CA PRO A 245 14.91 7.32 -6.68
C PRO A 245 14.52 6.24 -7.69
N ILE A 246 13.40 6.43 -8.39
CA ILE A 246 12.82 5.39 -9.24
C ILE A 246 13.72 5.06 -10.44
N ASP A 247 14.54 6.02 -10.87
CA ASP A 247 15.56 5.89 -11.92
C ASP A 247 16.72 4.93 -11.56
N TYR A 248 16.76 4.42 -10.33
CA TYR A 248 17.69 3.35 -9.94
C TYR A 248 17.18 1.96 -10.34
N ILE A 249 15.89 1.82 -10.66
CA ILE A 249 15.31 0.59 -11.18
C ILE A 249 15.45 0.59 -12.72
N PRO A 250 16.19 -0.36 -13.33
CA PRO A 250 16.49 -0.33 -14.77
C PRO A 250 15.27 -0.28 -15.70
N ASN A 251 14.16 -0.92 -15.30
CA ASN A 251 12.92 -0.99 -16.08
C ASN A 251 11.84 -0.05 -15.52
N ALA A 252 12.20 1.08 -14.91
CA ALA A 252 11.22 2.06 -14.46
C ALA A 252 10.66 2.89 -15.63
N ILE A 253 9.37 3.21 -15.56
CA ILE A 253 8.70 4.14 -16.46
C ILE A 253 8.92 5.58 -15.97
N ILE A 254 9.47 6.43 -16.84
CA ILE A 254 9.74 7.86 -16.57
C ILE A 254 9.28 8.67 -17.80
N PRO A 255 8.31 9.60 -17.66
CA PRO A 255 7.53 9.90 -16.47
C PRO A 255 6.62 8.73 -16.07
N SER A 256 6.45 8.52 -14.75
CA SER A 256 5.75 7.37 -14.17
C SER A 256 4.22 7.41 -14.34
N ILE A 257 3.77 7.30 -15.59
CA ILE A 257 2.37 7.33 -16.03
C ILE A 257 2.08 6.04 -16.81
N GLY A 258 0.91 5.45 -16.59
CA GLY A 258 0.44 4.25 -17.28
C GLY A 258 -0.97 4.42 -17.84
N SER A 259 -1.36 3.49 -18.70
CA SER A 259 -2.73 3.41 -19.21
C SER A 259 -3.73 3.07 -18.10
N HIS A 260 -5.01 2.98 -18.45
CA HIS A 260 -5.99 2.31 -17.59
C HIS A 260 -5.54 0.87 -17.30
N PRO A 261 -5.75 0.39 -16.06
CA PRO A 261 -5.34 -0.95 -15.67
C PRO A 261 -6.20 -2.00 -16.37
N LYS A 262 -5.55 -3.02 -16.95
CA LYS A 262 -6.24 -4.21 -17.45
C LYS A 262 -6.50 -5.21 -16.32
N THR A 263 -5.63 -5.21 -15.30
CA THR A 263 -5.70 -6.16 -14.19
C THR A 263 -5.51 -5.44 -12.85
N ILE A 264 -6.34 -5.76 -11.87
CA ILE A 264 -6.22 -5.32 -10.48
C ILE A 264 -6.11 -6.54 -9.59
N LEU A 265 -5.12 -6.55 -8.70
CA LEU A 265 -4.83 -7.65 -7.79
C LEU A 265 -4.98 -7.16 -6.35
N PHE A 266 -5.87 -7.78 -5.59
CA PHE A 266 -6.01 -7.59 -4.15
C PHE A 266 -5.26 -8.71 -3.44
N LEU A 267 -4.14 -8.37 -2.79
CA LEU A 267 -3.28 -9.32 -2.10
C LEU A 267 -3.71 -9.43 -0.63
N ALA A 268 -4.12 -10.62 -0.22
CA ALA A 268 -4.45 -10.94 1.16
C ALA A 268 -3.53 -12.06 1.66
N ALA A 269 -2.91 -11.89 2.82
CA ALA A 269 -2.23 -13.01 3.48
C ALA A 269 -3.25 -13.68 4.41
N ASP A 270 -3.96 -14.70 3.93
CA ASP A 270 -4.97 -15.39 4.74
C ASP A 270 -4.35 -16.50 5.60
N ALA A 271 -4.18 -16.25 6.90
CA ALA A 271 -3.66 -17.24 7.85
C ALA A 271 -4.72 -18.22 8.35
N PHE A 272 -5.98 -18.05 7.96
CA PHE A 272 -7.03 -19.05 8.24
C PHE A 272 -7.07 -20.16 7.20
N GLY A 273 -6.37 -20.02 6.07
CA GLY A 273 -6.26 -21.07 5.04
C GLY A 273 -7.57 -21.34 4.29
N VAL A 274 -8.45 -20.32 4.21
CA VAL A 274 -9.80 -20.41 3.66
C VAL A 274 -9.85 -19.90 2.22
N LEU A 275 -9.22 -18.76 1.95
CA LEU A 275 -9.31 -18.13 0.64
C LEU A 275 -8.60 -18.97 -0.44
N PRO A 276 -9.21 -19.15 -1.62
CA PRO A 276 -8.54 -19.73 -2.79
C PRO A 276 -7.25 -18.99 -3.13
N PRO A 277 -6.24 -19.66 -3.74
CA PRO A 277 -5.00 -19.00 -4.14
C PRO A 277 -5.23 -17.80 -5.06
N ILE A 278 -6.23 -17.89 -5.94
CA ILE A 278 -6.70 -16.78 -6.76
C ILE A 278 -8.21 -16.89 -7.00
N SER A 279 -8.90 -15.76 -7.07
CA SER A 279 -10.31 -15.71 -7.46
C SER A 279 -10.60 -14.46 -8.27
N LYS A 280 -11.42 -14.57 -9.31
CA LYS A 280 -11.95 -13.44 -10.08
C LYS A 280 -13.14 -12.84 -9.33
N LEU A 281 -13.18 -11.51 -9.25
CA LEU A 281 -14.23 -10.77 -8.57
C LEU A 281 -15.15 -10.10 -9.61
N THR A 282 -16.44 -10.06 -9.32
CA THR A 282 -17.34 -9.10 -9.99
C THR A 282 -17.01 -7.67 -9.52
N ARG A 283 -17.58 -6.66 -10.18
CA ARG A 283 -17.40 -5.26 -9.79
C ARG A 283 -17.86 -5.00 -8.35
N GLU A 284 -19.03 -5.52 -7.97
CA GLU A 284 -19.60 -5.36 -6.64
C GLU A 284 -18.76 -6.09 -5.59
N GLN A 285 -18.23 -7.28 -5.92
CA GLN A 285 -17.27 -7.99 -5.08
C GLN A 285 -15.96 -7.25 -4.94
N ALA A 286 -15.45 -6.63 -6.01
CA ALA A 286 -14.25 -5.80 -5.97
C ALA A 286 -14.44 -4.62 -5.01
N MET A 287 -15.59 -3.92 -5.07
CA MET A 287 -15.92 -2.87 -4.11
C MET A 287 -16.02 -3.41 -2.68
N TYR A 288 -16.68 -4.55 -2.47
CA TYR A 288 -16.81 -5.20 -1.15
C TYR A 288 -15.45 -5.55 -0.54
N HIS A 289 -14.59 -6.21 -1.32
CA HIS A 289 -13.25 -6.63 -0.89
C HIS A 289 -12.29 -5.44 -0.73
N PHE A 290 -12.42 -4.39 -1.54
CA PHE A 290 -11.68 -3.15 -1.38
C PHE A 290 -12.04 -2.42 -0.09
N MET A 291 -13.34 -2.31 0.22
CA MET A 291 -13.80 -1.74 1.50
C MET A 291 -13.44 -2.62 2.69
N SER A 292 -13.46 -3.94 2.54
CA SER A 292 -13.02 -4.85 3.59
C SER A 292 -11.52 -4.73 3.85
N GLY A 293 -10.71 -4.74 2.79
CA GLY A 293 -9.25 -4.65 2.86
C GLY A 293 -8.66 -5.73 3.77
N TYR A 294 -9.10 -6.97 3.58
CA TYR A 294 -8.78 -8.09 4.45
C TYR A 294 -7.33 -8.57 4.29
N THR A 295 -6.69 -8.85 5.41
CA THR A 295 -5.50 -9.68 5.55
C THR A 295 -5.50 -10.29 6.95
N SER A 296 -4.52 -11.13 7.28
CA SER A 296 -4.30 -11.56 8.66
C SER A 296 -2.95 -11.10 9.21
N LYS A 297 -2.87 -11.04 10.54
CA LYS A 297 -1.62 -10.96 11.31
C LYS A 297 -1.30 -12.35 11.85
N VAL A 298 -0.02 -12.70 11.86
CA VAL A 298 0.46 -13.99 12.38
C VAL A 298 1.39 -13.81 13.57
N ALA A 299 1.55 -14.86 14.36
CA ALA A 299 2.45 -14.85 15.50
C ALA A 299 3.90 -14.53 15.05
N GLY A 300 4.55 -13.60 15.73
CA GLY A 300 5.94 -13.20 15.46
C GLY A 300 6.10 -11.91 14.65
N THR A 301 5.11 -11.47 13.88
CA THR A 301 5.20 -10.23 13.08
C THR A 301 4.76 -8.97 13.83
N GLU A 302 4.07 -9.12 14.97
CA GLU A 302 3.70 -8.01 15.87
C GLU A 302 3.75 -8.47 17.34
N ARG A 303 4.10 -7.54 18.24
CA ARG A 303 4.20 -7.79 19.69
C ARG A 303 2.85 -8.28 20.25
N GLY A 304 2.82 -9.51 20.76
CA GLY A 304 1.70 -10.03 21.55
C GLY A 304 0.74 -10.98 20.83
N ILE A 305 0.92 -11.22 19.53
CA ILE A 305 0.04 -12.11 18.75
C ILE A 305 0.52 -13.57 18.88
N LYS A 306 -0.38 -14.46 19.33
CA LYS A 306 -0.12 -15.91 19.48
C LYS A 306 -0.91 -16.79 18.50
N GLU A 307 -2.08 -16.32 18.06
CA GLU A 307 -2.96 -16.98 17.10
C GLU A 307 -3.25 -16.02 15.93
N PRO A 308 -3.59 -16.52 14.73
CA PRO A 308 -3.97 -15.68 13.60
C PRO A 308 -5.11 -14.71 13.94
N GLU A 309 -4.92 -13.43 13.61
CA GLU A 309 -5.94 -12.40 13.80
C GLU A 309 -6.34 -11.78 12.46
N ALA A 310 -7.63 -11.77 12.15
CA ALA A 310 -8.16 -11.09 10.98
C ALA A 310 -7.99 -9.57 11.13
N THR A 311 -7.42 -8.93 10.10
CA THR A 311 -7.25 -7.48 10.04
C THR A 311 -7.96 -6.94 8.82
N PHE A 312 -8.76 -5.90 9.03
CA PHE A 312 -9.54 -5.23 7.98
C PHE A 312 -9.11 -3.77 7.85
N SER A 313 -8.51 -3.43 6.71
CA SER A 313 -7.96 -2.11 6.42
C SER A 313 -8.51 -1.59 5.10
N ALA A 314 -9.67 -0.92 5.16
CA ALA A 314 -10.33 -0.31 4.01
C ALA A 314 -9.38 0.34 3.00
N GLY A 315 -9.62 0.09 1.72
CA GLY A 315 -8.79 0.54 0.60
C GLY A 315 -7.37 -0.02 0.62
N PHE A 316 -7.12 -1.08 1.41
CA PHE A 316 -5.80 -1.58 1.76
C PHE A 316 -4.87 -0.49 2.33
N GLY A 317 -5.45 0.54 2.97
CA GLY A 317 -4.72 1.76 3.33
C GLY A 317 -5.43 2.63 4.37
N LYS A 318 -6.29 2.05 5.22
CA LYS A 318 -7.20 2.77 6.13
C LYS A 318 -6.54 3.87 6.97
N CYS A 319 -5.28 3.71 7.34
CA CYS A 319 -4.51 4.70 8.11
C CYS A 319 -4.29 6.02 7.37
N PHE A 320 -4.44 6.04 6.04
CA PHE A 320 -4.15 7.18 5.17
C PHE A 320 -5.41 7.75 4.51
N LEU A 321 -6.60 7.28 4.90
CA LEU A 321 -7.88 7.71 4.33
C LEU A 321 -8.51 8.82 5.19
N PRO A 322 -8.45 10.10 4.77
CA PRO A 322 -9.12 11.20 5.46
C PRO A 322 -10.65 11.18 5.29
N LEU A 323 -11.17 10.50 4.27
CA LEU A 323 -12.60 10.38 3.97
C LEU A 323 -13.13 8.98 4.29
N GLU A 324 -14.45 8.81 4.24
CA GLU A 324 -15.08 7.50 4.44
C GLU A 324 -14.71 6.52 3.32
N ALA A 325 -14.55 5.24 3.68
CA ALA A 325 -14.16 4.17 2.75
C ALA A 325 -15.11 4.07 1.53
N ALA A 326 -16.40 4.31 1.73
CA ALA A 326 -17.40 4.28 0.67
C ALA A 326 -17.11 5.30 -0.45
N VAL A 327 -16.49 6.44 -0.14
CA VAL A 327 -16.13 7.44 -1.16
C VAL A 327 -15.10 6.88 -2.14
N TYR A 328 -14.05 6.23 -1.62
CA TYR A 328 -13.02 5.59 -2.43
C TYR A 328 -13.56 4.38 -3.19
N ALA A 329 -14.41 3.58 -2.56
CA ALA A 329 -15.04 2.43 -3.19
C ALA A 329 -15.97 2.84 -4.34
N ASN A 330 -16.71 3.94 -4.21
CA ASN A 330 -17.55 4.48 -5.28
C ASN A 330 -16.70 4.98 -6.46
N LEU A 331 -15.55 5.61 -6.19
CA LEU A 331 -14.61 5.97 -7.26
C LEU A 331 -14.05 4.73 -7.96
N LEU A 332 -13.69 3.68 -7.22
CA LEU A 332 -13.28 2.39 -7.81
C LEU A 332 -14.40 1.80 -8.67
N GLY A 333 -15.63 1.75 -8.16
CA GLY A 333 -16.81 1.26 -8.88
C GLY A 333 -17.08 2.03 -10.17
N LYS A 334 -16.95 3.36 -10.14
CA LYS A 334 -17.03 4.22 -11.33
C LYS A 334 -15.94 3.90 -12.34
N ARG A 335 -14.67 3.81 -11.90
CA ARG A 335 -13.55 3.46 -12.79
C ARG A 335 -13.73 2.08 -13.43
N LEU A 336 -14.18 1.08 -12.67
CA LEU A 336 -14.47 -0.26 -13.20
C LEU A 336 -15.69 -0.26 -14.15
N ALA A 337 -16.66 0.64 -13.97
CA ALA A 337 -17.78 0.79 -14.89
C ALA A 337 -17.37 1.46 -16.20
N ASP A 338 -16.47 2.44 -16.14
CA ASP A 338 -15.93 3.15 -17.30
C ASP A 338 -14.95 2.26 -18.11
N HIS A 339 -14.32 1.27 -17.44
CA HIS A 339 -13.32 0.35 -18.02
C HIS A 339 -13.71 -1.13 -17.77
N PRO A 340 -14.80 -1.63 -18.40
CA PRO A 340 -15.34 -2.97 -18.17
C PRO A 340 -14.40 -4.12 -18.57
N GLU A 341 -13.36 -3.84 -19.36
CA GLU A 341 -12.26 -4.75 -19.69
C GLU A 341 -11.31 -5.02 -18.52
N THR A 342 -11.40 -4.24 -17.43
CA THR A 342 -10.56 -4.41 -16.25
C THR A 342 -10.98 -5.65 -15.46
N ASN A 343 -10.08 -6.62 -15.35
CA ASN A 343 -10.28 -7.79 -14.50
C ASN A 343 -9.77 -7.51 -13.08
N VAL A 344 -10.56 -7.86 -12.06
CA VAL A 344 -10.15 -7.78 -10.65
C VAL A 344 -10.01 -9.17 -10.05
N TYR A 345 -8.89 -9.46 -9.40
CA TYR A 345 -8.63 -10.72 -8.72
C TYR A 345 -8.27 -10.52 -7.25
N LEU A 346 -8.74 -11.44 -6.40
CA LEU A 346 -8.29 -11.63 -5.03
C LEU A 346 -7.25 -12.75 -5.01
N VAL A 347 -6.06 -12.48 -4.47
CA VAL A 347 -4.94 -13.43 -4.43
C VAL A 347 -4.56 -13.72 -2.98
N ASN A 348 -4.63 -14.99 -2.59
CA ASN A 348 -4.16 -15.44 -1.29
C ASN A 348 -2.64 -15.68 -1.31
N THR A 349 -1.91 -14.83 -0.60
CA THR A 349 -0.45 -14.89 -0.40
C THR A 349 -0.07 -15.45 0.99
N GLY A 350 -1.08 -15.93 1.72
CA GLY A 350 -1.01 -16.50 3.05
C GLY A 350 -0.96 -18.03 3.00
N TRP A 351 -1.82 -18.69 3.76
CA TRP A 351 -1.79 -20.13 4.00
C TRP A 351 -2.83 -20.89 3.19
N SER A 352 -2.57 -22.18 2.99
CA SER A 352 -3.45 -23.17 2.37
C SER A 352 -3.28 -24.53 3.06
N GLY A 353 -4.29 -25.39 2.96
CA GLY A 353 -4.33 -26.72 3.59
C GLY A 353 -4.53 -26.73 5.10
N GLY A 354 -4.90 -25.61 5.70
CA GLY A 354 -5.13 -25.47 7.14
C GLY A 354 -4.84 -24.04 7.63
N VAL A 355 -5.24 -23.76 8.87
CA VAL A 355 -4.85 -22.54 9.58
C VAL A 355 -3.33 -22.49 9.79
N TYR A 356 -2.79 -21.30 10.07
CA TYR A 356 -1.40 -21.12 10.50
C TYR A 356 -1.00 -22.12 11.59
N GLY A 357 0.15 -22.78 11.41
CA GLY A 357 0.64 -23.84 12.30
C GLY A 357 0.22 -25.25 11.91
N VAL A 358 -0.83 -25.39 11.08
CA VAL A 358 -1.27 -26.68 10.49
C VAL A 358 -1.03 -26.68 8.98
N GLY A 359 -1.55 -25.68 8.28
CA GLY A 359 -1.33 -25.46 6.86
C GLY A 359 0.06 -24.89 6.55
N SER A 360 0.33 -24.70 5.27
CA SER A 360 1.58 -24.13 4.79
C SER A 360 1.33 -22.85 4.00
N ARG A 361 2.29 -21.92 4.02
CA ARG A 361 2.20 -20.70 3.22
C ARG A 361 2.24 -21.09 1.74
N VAL A 362 1.36 -20.49 0.92
CA VAL A 362 1.35 -20.68 -0.53
C VAL A 362 2.74 -20.35 -1.06
N SER A 363 3.33 -21.27 -1.83
CA SER A 363 4.71 -21.09 -2.29
C SER A 363 4.83 -19.86 -3.20
N ILE A 364 5.91 -19.09 -3.04
CA ILE A 364 6.14 -17.90 -3.88
C ILE A 364 6.18 -18.24 -5.38
N LYS A 365 6.63 -19.45 -5.72
CA LYS A 365 6.61 -19.97 -7.10
C LYS A 365 5.18 -20.04 -7.64
N TYR A 366 4.24 -20.59 -6.86
CA TYR A 366 2.84 -20.65 -7.26
C TYR A 366 2.18 -19.27 -7.27
N THR A 367 2.45 -18.43 -6.27
CA THR A 367 1.93 -17.05 -6.27
C THR A 367 2.38 -16.27 -7.50
N ARG A 368 3.67 -16.37 -7.89
CA ARG A 368 4.16 -15.75 -9.14
C ARG A 368 3.43 -16.30 -10.36
N ALA A 369 3.26 -17.61 -10.49
CA ALA A 369 2.53 -18.20 -11.61
C ALA A 369 1.05 -17.74 -11.68
N LEU A 370 0.36 -17.65 -10.54
CA LEU A 370 -1.02 -17.15 -10.44
C LEU A 370 -1.11 -15.69 -10.88
N VAL A 371 -0.19 -14.85 -10.41
CA VAL A 371 -0.12 -13.43 -10.76
C VAL A 371 0.21 -13.25 -12.24
N SER A 372 1.22 -13.95 -12.77
CA SER A 372 1.58 -13.92 -14.19
C SER A 372 0.40 -14.31 -15.07
N ALA A 373 -0.32 -15.39 -14.73
CA ALA A 373 -1.52 -15.80 -15.47
C ALA A 373 -2.61 -14.72 -15.49
N ALA A 374 -2.80 -14.00 -14.37
CA ALA A 374 -3.78 -12.93 -14.27
C ALA A 374 -3.37 -11.66 -15.05
N VAL A 375 -2.10 -11.25 -15.00
CA VAL A 375 -1.62 -10.04 -15.70
C VAL A 375 -1.41 -10.27 -17.19
N ASN A 376 -1.13 -11.50 -17.61
CA ASN A 376 -0.96 -11.87 -19.02
C ASN A 376 -2.29 -12.16 -19.73
N GLY A 377 -3.40 -12.28 -18.99
CA GLY A 377 -4.72 -12.61 -19.53
C GLY A 377 -4.95 -14.11 -19.78
N ASP A 378 -4.07 -14.98 -19.27
CA ASP A 378 -4.23 -16.44 -19.40
C ASP A 378 -5.51 -16.95 -18.73
N LEU A 379 -6.04 -16.19 -17.76
CA LEU A 379 -7.29 -16.50 -17.05
C LEU A 379 -8.56 -16.00 -17.78
N ASP A 380 -8.44 -15.31 -18.91
CA ASP A 380 -9.60 -14.75 -19.63
C ASP A 380 -10.48 -15.84 -20.25
N ASN A 381 -9.91 -17.01 -20.57
CA ASN A 381 -10.59 -18.11 -21.27
C ASN A 381 -10.69 -19.40 -20.44
N VAL A 382 -10.50 -19.31 -19.13
CA VAL A 382 -10.58 -20.46 -18.22
C VAL A 382 -12.00 -20.61 -17.67
N GLU A 383 -12.44 -21.85 -17.44
CA GLU A 383 -13.69 -22.10 -16.74
C GLU A 383 -13.56 -21.81 -15.24
N PHE A 384 -14.56 -21.14 -14.67
CA PHE A 384 -14.61 -20.83 -13.25
C PHE A 384 -15.76 -21.58 -12.58
N HIS A 385 -15.60 -21.88 -11.30
CA HIS A 385 -16.68 -22.30 -10.42
C HIS A 385 -16.83 -21.30 -9.26
N GLU A 386 -18.04 -21.18 -8.73
CA GLU A 386 -18.32 -20.27 -7.63
C GLU A 386 -17.94 -20.91 -6.28
N HIS A 387 -17.24 -20.17 -5.44
CA HIS A 387 -16.98 -20.59 -4.07
C HIS A 387 -18.28 -20.53 -3.24
N PRO A 388 -18.72 -21.61 -2.57
CA PRO A 388 -20.06 -21.70 -1.97
C PRO A 388 -20.36 -20.66 -0.88
N ILE A 389 -19.36 -20.29 -0.07
CA ILE A 389 -19.52 -19.32 1.03
C ILE A 389 -19.23 -17.88 0.58
N PHE A 390 -18.08 -17.65 -0.07
CA PHE A 390 -17.63 -16.31 -0.46
C PHE A 390 -18.19 -15.80 -1.80
N LYS A 391 -18.83 -16.66 -2.60
CA LYS A 391 -19.40 -16.34 -3.94
C LYS A 391 -18.38 -15.83 -4.98
N ILE A 392 -17.09 -15.89 -4.66
CA ILE A 392 -16.00 -15.50 -5.57
C ILE A 392 -15.75 -16.59 -6.61
N TRP A 393 -15.25 -16.22 -7.78
CA TRP A 393 -15.05 -17.14 -8.90
C TRP A 393 -13.65 -17.74 -8.89
N VAL A 394 -13.55 -19.05 -8.71
CA VAL A 394 -12.28 -19.79 -8.64
C VAL A 394 -11.99 -20.46 -9.99
N PRO A 395 -10.81 -20.26 -10.59
CA PRO A 395 -10.49 -20.89 -11.87
C PRO A 395 -10.29 -22.40 -11.69
N ASN A 396 -10.75 -23.19 -12.66
CA ASN A 396 -10.59 -24.65 -12.66
C ASN A 396 -9.14 -25.08 -12.92
N ALA A 397 -8.35 -24.25 -13.61
CA ALA A 397 -6.95 -24.52 -13.91
C ALA A 397 -6.16 -23.21 -14.05
N VAL A 398 -4.89 -23.24 -13.67
CA VAL A 398 -3.95 -22.13 -13.92
C VAL A 398 -2.64 -22.73 -14.43
N PRO A 399 -2.07 -22.24 -15.54
CA PRO A 399 -0.80 -22.74 -16.06
C PRO A 399 0.30 -22.75 -15.00
N GLY A 400 1.00 -23.87 -14.85
CA GLY A 400 2.11 -24.02 -13.91
C GLY A 400 1.71 -24.18 -12.43
N VAL A 401 0.41 -24.32 -12.13
CA VAL A 401 -0.12 -24.51 -10.78
C VAL A 401 -0.92 -25.82 -10.68
N PRO A 402 -0.68 -26.69 -9.69
CA PRO A 402 -1.47 -27.90 -9.51
C PRO A 402 -2.96 -27.60 -9.27
N THR A 403 -3.87 -28.31 -9.94
CA THR A 403 -5.31 -28.06 -9.85
C THR A 403 -5.88 -28.27 -8.45
N GLU A 404 -5.25 -29.14 -7.66
CA GLU A 404 -5.67 -29.49 -6.31
C GLU A 404 -5.55 -28.32 -5.34
N ILE A 405 -4.60 -27.40 -5.57
CA ILE A 405 -4.41 -26.26 -4.66
C ILE A 405 -5.40 -25.12 -4.91
N LEU A 406 -6.02 -25.08 -6.10
CA LEU A 406 -6.96 -24.04 -6.50
C LEU A 406 -8.28 -24.12 -5.71
N ASP A 407 -8.63 -25.32 -5.25
CA ASP A 407 -9.81 -25.58 -4.41
C ASP A 407 -9.36 -25.82 -2.96
N PRO A 408 -9.51 -24.82 -2.06
CA PRO A 408 -9.09 -24.94 -0.67
C PRO A 408 -9.66 -26.16 0.04
N VAL A 409 -10.89 -26.60 -0.29
CA VAL A 409 -11.50 -27.78 0.34
C VAL A 409 -10.64 -29.02 0.14
N LYS A 410 -10.04 -29.18 -1.05
CA LYS A 410 -9.20 -30.31 -1.42
C LYS A 410 -7.82 -30.27 -0.75
N THR A 411 -7.40 -29.11 -0.26
CA THR A 411 -6.10 -28.95 0.41
C THR A 411 -6.17 -29.30 1.89
N TRP A 412 -7.36 -29.26 2.50
CA TRP A 412 -7.55 -29.59 3.90
C TRP A 412 -7.69 -31.10 4.08
N SER A 413 -7.09 -31.64 5.14
CA SER A 413 -7.23 -33.06 5.50
C SER A 413 -8.64 -33.43 5.97
N ASP A 414 -9.39 -32.45 6.49
CA ASP A 414 -10.77 -32.59 6.95
C ASP A 414 -11.62 -31.46 6.35
N SER A 415 -12.55 -31.82 5.46
CA SER A 415 -13.45 -30.88 4.79
C SER A 415 -14.44 -30.21 5.75
N GLN A 416 -14.78 -30.86 6.88
CA GLN A 416 -15.69 -30.27 7.88
C GLN A 416 -14.99 -29.14 8.65
N GLU A 417 -13.70 -29.31 8.97
CA GLU A 417 -12.94 -28.24 9.61
C GLU A 417 -12.68 -27.07 8.65
N TYR A 418 -12.48 -27.33 7.36
CA TYR A 418 -12.48 -26.29 6.35
C TYR A 418 -13.79 -25.48 6.38
N GLU A 419 -14.94 -26.16 6.32
CA GLU A 419 -16.25 -25.50 6.27
C GLU A 419 -16.50 -24.62 7.50
N LYS A 420 -16.18 -25.14 8.69
CA LYS A 420 -16.27 -24.40 9.95
C LYS A 420 -15.37 -23.16 9.95
N GLN A 421 -14.13 -23.30 9.47
CA GLN A 421 -13.20 -22.18 9.39
C GLN A 421 -13.65 -21.14 8.37
N ALA A 422 -14.19 -21.58 7.24
CA ALA A 422 -14.71 -20.71 6.19
C ALA A 422 -15.94 -19.92 6.67
N LYS A 423 -16.87 -20.56 7.38
CA LYS A 423 -18.03 -19.90 8.03
C LYS A 423 -17.59 -18.90 9.10
N TYR A 424 -16.57 -19.24 9.89
CA TYR A 424 -16.00 -18.32 10.87
C TYR A 424 -15.41 -17.06 10.21
N LEU A 425 -14.59 -17.23 9.15
CA LEU A 425 -14.03 -16.09 8.43
C LEU A 425 -15.13 -15.26 7.74
N ALA A 426 -16.12 -15.90 7.12
CA ALA A 426 -17.28 -15.21 6.52
C ALA A 426 -18.01 -14.33 7.54
N LYS A 427 -18.23 -14.82 8.76
CA LYS A 427 -18.82 -14.05 9.86
C LYS A 427 -17.99 -12.80 10.18
N LEU A 428 -16.66 -12.91 10.26
CA LEU A 428 -15.78 -11.77 10.50
C LEU A 428 -15.87 -10.72 9.39
N PHE A 429 -15.99 -11.14 8.13
CA PHE A 429 -16.22 -10.24 6.99
C PHE A 429 -17.54 -9.48 7.15
N VAL A 430 -18.65 -10.18 7.44
CA VAL A 430 -19.97 -9.57 7.63
C VAL A 430 -19.98 -8.61 8.83
N GLU A 431 -19.44 -9.03 9.97
CA GLU A 431 -19.30 -8.19 11.17
C GLU A 431 -18.47 -6.93 10.89
N ASN A 432 -17.35 -7.07 10.16
CA ASN A 432 -16.57 -5.91 9.76
C ASN A 432 -17.35 -4.98 8.82
N PHE A 433 -18.03 -5.54 7.81
CA PHE A 433 -18.71 -4.76 6.79
C PHE A 433 -19.93 -3.99 7.33
N SER A 434 -20.60 -4.51 8.36
CA SER A 434 -21.73 -3.85 9.04
C SER A 434 -21.41 -2.47 9.62
N LYS A 435 -20.13 -2.12 9.76
CA LYS A 435 -19.66 -0.81 10.25
C LYS A 435 -19.76 0.28 9.18
N TYR A 436 -19.88 -0.10 7.91
CA TYR A 436 -19.98 0.84 6.81
C TYR A 436 -21.43 1.29 6.62
N VAL A 437 -21.61 2.60 6.47
CA VAL A 437 -22.91 3.24 6.21
C VAL A 437 -22.95 3.76 4.78
N ASN A 438 -24.15 3.96 4.23
CA ASN A 438 -24.37 4.50 2.88
C ASN A 438 -23.70 3.70 1.76
N VAL A 439 -23.60 2.38 1.93
CA VAL A 439 -23.08 1.47 0.90
C VAL A 439 -24.23 0.99 0.01
N PRO A 440 -24.08 0.94 -1.32
CA PRO A 440 -25.09 0.35 -2.21
C PRO A 440 -25.44 -1.08 -1.79
N GLU A 441 -26.72 -1.46 -1.92
CA GLU A 441 -27.21 -2.77 -1.52
C GLU A 441 -26.53 -3.90 -2.30
N GLU A 442 -26.25 -3.70 -3.60
CA GLU A 442 -25.59 -4.71 -4.42
C GLU A 442 -24.17 -5.03 -3.94
N VAL A 443 -23.45 -4.02 -3.44
CA VAL A 443 -22.11 -4.21 -2.86
C VAL A 443 -22.19 -4.98 -1.54
N THR A 444 -23.20 -4.71 -0.71
CA THR A 444 -23.41 -5.45 0.54
C THR A 444 -23.79 -6.92 0.26
N ALA A 445 -24.65 -7.15 -0.73
CA ALA A 445 -25.09 -8.49 -1.14
C ALA A 445 -23.98 -9.34 -1.80
N ALA A 446 -22.93 -8.69 -2.32
CA ALA A 446 -21.76 -9.33 -2.90
C ALA A 446 -20.82 -9.98 -1.87
N GLY A 447 -21.03 -9.74 -0.57
CA GLY A 447 -20.28 -10.37 0.51
C GLY A 447 -20.56 -11.87 0.70
N PRO A 448 -19.80 -12.53 1.59
CA PRO A 448 -19.96 -13.94 1.91
C PRO A 448 -21.29 -14.22 2.64
N VAL A 449 -21.75 -15.46 2.56
CA VAL A 449 -22.94 -15.97 3.25
C VAL A 449 -22.53 -16.71 4.52
N VAL A 450 -23.29 -16.56 5.61
CA VAL A 450 -22.95 -17.13 6.92
C VAL A 450 -23.85 -18.32 7.29
N ASP A 451 -24.95 -18.54 6.56
CA ASP A 451 -25.99 -19.56 6.84
C ASP A 451 -25.80 -20.87 6.06
#